data_AF-U6DT13-F1
#
_entry.id   AF-U6DT13-F1
#
_cell.length_a   1.000
_cell.length_b   1.000
_cell.length_c   1.000
_cell.angle_alpha   90.00
_cell.angle_beta   90.00
_cell.angle_gamma   90.00
#
_symmetry.space_group_name_H-M   'P 1'
#
loop_
_entity.id
_entity.type
_entity.pdbx_description
1 polymer ?
#
loop_
_entity_poly.entity_id
_entity_poly.type
_entity_poly.pdbx_seq_one_letter_code
_entity_poly.pdbx_strand_id
1 'polypeptide(L)'
;TTFMKARLNCSRPGEVPFYYNELQSTFFLPELDLIYGIFTTNVNSIAASAVCVFNLSAISQAFNGPFKYQENSRSAWLPYPNPNPNFQCGTVDQGLYVNLTERNLQDAQKFILMHEVVQPVTSVPAFMEDNNRFSHMVVDVVQGRDMLVHIIYLATDYGTIKKVRAPLAPAADSCLLEEIELFPEQQGQPIRSLQILHSQSVLFVGLQEHVAKVPLKRCPFYRTRSACIGAQDPYCGWDMVMKKCTSLEESLSMTQWEQSTSTCPTRNLTVDGHFGAWSPWTPCTHMDGSAVGYC
;
A
#
# COMPACT_ATOMS: atom_id res chain seq x y z
N THR A 1 23.15 -19.95 3.67
CA THR A 1 24.17 -18.94 3.30
C THR A 1 23.63 -17.87 2.33
N THR A 2 22.31 -17.67 2.23
CA THR A 2 21.68 -16.81 1.20
C THR A 2 21.19 -15.45 1.71
N PHE A 3 21.16 -15.23 3.03
CA PHE A 3 20.65 -14.01 3.62
C PHE A 3 21.49 -12.78 3.29
N MET A 4 20.83 -11.73 2.80
CA MET A 4 21.36 -10.39 2.56
C MET A 4 20.24 -9.39 2.82
N LYS A 5 20.58 -8.13 3.10
CA LYS A 5 19.61 -7.05 3.25
C LYS A 5 20.11 -5.76 2.63
N ALA A 6 19.19 -4.95 2.12
CA ALA A 6 19.45 -3.62 1.61
C ALA A 6 18.55 -2.61 2.33
N ARG A 7 18.97 -1.35 2.39
CA ARG A 7 18.13 -0.26 2.90
C ARG A 7 17.10 0.11 1.84
N LEU A 8 15.85 0.33 2.25
CA LEU A 8 14.84 0.97 1.41
C LEU A 8 14.90 2.50 1.61
N ASN A 9 14.88 3.28 0.53
CA ASN A 9 14.76 4.72 0.61
C ASN A 9 13.29 5.14 0.51
N CYS A 10 12.76 5.75 1.57
CA CYS A 10 11.50 6.49 1.51
C CYS A 10 11.74 7.87 2.11
N SER A 11 11.80 8.89 1.25
CA SER A 11 12.12 10.26 1.66
C SER A 11 11.37 11.29 0.84
N ARG A 12 11.17 12.47 1.43
CA ARG A 12 10.72 13.68 0.73
C ARG A 12 11.95 14.43 0.21
N PRO A 13 12.00 14.81 -1.09
CA PRO A 13 13.11 15.57 -1.64
C PRO A 13 13.17 16.98 -1.05
N GLY A 14 14.38 17.55 -1.01
CA GLY A 14 14.69 18.88 -0.50
C GLY A 14 16.21 19.10 -0.49
N GLU A 15 16.68 20.30 -0.10
CA GLU A 15 18.13 20.55 0.06
C GLU A 15 18.78 19.53 1.01
N VAL A 16 18.06 19.21 2.09
CA VAL A 16 18.33 18.05 2.94
C VAL A 16 17.09 17.16 2.89
N PRO A 17 17.19 15.93 2.34
CA PRO A 17 16.05 15.02 2.26
C PRO A 17 15.53 14.63 3.65
N PHE A 18 14.20 14.57 3.79
CA PHE A 18 13.55 14.10 5.01
C PHE A 18 13.19 12.62 4.88
N TYR A 19 13.72 11.76 5.76
CA TYR A 19 13.57 10.31 5.66
C TYR A 19 12.52 9.75 6.62
N TYR A 20 11.68 8.85 6.11
CA TYR A 20 10.79 8.00 6.89
C TYR A 20 11.47 6.63 7.02
N ASN A 21 11.96 6.28 8.21
CA ASN A 21 12.83 5.12 8.40
C ASN A 21 12.13 3.89 9.00
N GLU A 22 10.97 4.07 9.65
CA GLU A 22 10.29 3.00 10.38
C GLU A 22 9.23 2.33 9.47
N LEU A 23 9.60 1.22 8.83
CA LEU A 23 8.69 0.41 8.01
C LEU A 23 7.58 -0.22 8.87
N GLN A 24 6.31 0.01 8.52
CA GLN A 24 5.15 -0.51 9.27
C GLN A 24 4.45 -1.67 8.57
N SER A 25 4.23 -1.55 7.26
CA SER A 25 3.50 -2.54 6.46
C SER A 25 3.95 -2.51 5.01
N THR A 26 3.82 -3.64 4.33
CA THR A 26 4.14 -3.81 2.91
C THR A 26 3.03 -4.55 2.19
N PHE A 27 2.78 -4.19 0.93
CA PHE A 27 1.84 -4.86 0.06
C PHE A 27 2.50 -5.14 -1.28
N PHE A 28 2.45 -6.39 -1.75
CA PHE A 28 2.99 -6.80 -3.03
C PHE A 28 1.88 -6.89 -4.07
N LEU A 29 2.04 -6.19 -5.18
CA LEU A 29 1.17 -6.23 -6.35
C LEU A 29 1.88 -7.04 -7.46
N PRO A 30 1.59 -8.34 -7.60
CA PRO A 30 2.34 -9.24 -8.46
C PRO A 30 2.18 -8.91 -9.95
N GLU A 31 1.06 -8.34 -10.37
CA GLU A 31 0.78 -8.04 -11.79
C GLU A 31 1.75 -7.00 -12.37
N LEU A 32 2.35 -6.18 -11.51
CA LEU A 32 3.26 -5.09 -11.90
C LEU A 32 4.65 -5.21 -11.26
N ASP A 33 4.92 -6.28 -10.49
CA ASP A 33 6.14 -6.45 -9.69
C ASP A 33 6.44 -5.24 -8.78
N LEU A 34 5.39 -4.68 -8.17
CA LEU A 34 5.49 -3.50 -7.29
C LEU A 34 5.28 -3.89 -5.83
N ILE A 35 6.14 -3.35 -4.97
CA ILE A 35 6.00 -3.43 -3.52
C ILE A 35 5.71 -2.04 -3.00
N TYR A 36 4.54 -1.86 -2.40
CA TYR A 36 4.21 -0.70 -1.62
C TYR A 36 4.77 -0.88 -0.21
N GLY A 37 5.29 0.18 0.40
CA GLY A 37 5.69 0.19 1.81
C GLY A 37 5.20 1.45 2.53
N ILE A 38 4.64 1.25 3.73
CA ILE A 38 4.35 2.33 4.68
C ILE A 38 5.58 2.58 5.54
N PHE A 39 6.03 3.82 5.60
CA PHE A 39 7.11 4.24 6.47
C PHE A 39 6.64 5.37 7.37
N THR A 40 7.11 5.39 8.60
CA THR A 40 6.84 6.46 9.55
C THR A 40 8.12 7.06 10.11
N THR A 41 8.00 8.22 10.72
CA THR A 41 9.06 8.79 11.56
C THR A 41 9.18 8.01 12.87
N ASN A 42 10.29 8.16 13.58
CA ASN A 42 10.45 7.55 14.89
C ASN A 42 9.33 7.97 15.86
N VAL A 43 8.92 7.09 16.78
CA VAL A 43 7.85 7.35 17.76
C VAL A 43 8.10 8.58 18.65
N ASN A 44 9.37 8.92 18.92
CA ASN A 44 9.75 10.09 19.72
C ASN A 44 9.90 11.38 18.89
N SER A 45 9.64 11.33 17.59
CA SER A 45 9.66 12.48 16.68
C SER A 45 8.25 12.95 16.35
N ILE A 46 8.15 14.08 15.64
CA ILE A 46 6.88 14.54 15.06
C ILE A 46 6.31 13.40 14.20
N ALA A 47 5.07 13.01 14.49
CA ALA A 47 4.39 11.95 13.76
C ALA A 47 4.24 12.34 12.30
N ALA A 48 4.71 11.48 11.40
CA ALA A 48 4.49 11.63 9.98
C ALA A 48 4.62 10.28 9.30
N SER A 49 3.89 10.09 8.21
CA SER A 49 3.86 8.85 7.45
C SER A 49 4.01 9.11 5.96
N ALA A 50 4.55 8.13 5.26
CA ALA A 50 4.68 8.12 3.83
C ALA A 50 4.47 6.72 3.25
N VAL A 51 3.92 6.66 2.05
CA VAL A 51 3.80 5.44 1.24
C VAL A 51 4.79 5.56 0.09
N CYS A 52 5.74 4.64 0.01
CA CYS A 52 6.68 4.55 -1.11
C CYS A 52 6.44 3.27 -1.90
N VAL A 53 6.71 3.33 -3.20
CA VAL A 53 6.53 2.20 -4.13
C VAL A 53 7.89 1.80 -4.65
N PHE A 54 8.20 0.51 -4.62
CA PHE A 54 9.46 -0.05 -5.08
C PHE A 54 9.19 -1.08 -6.17
N ASN A 55 10.00 -1.06 -7.22
CA ASN A 55 9.96 -2.09 -8.25
C ASN A 55 10.87 -3.26 -7.82
N LEU A 56 10.44 -4.50 -8.08
CA LEU A 56 11.26 -5.68 -7.81
C LEU A 56 12.62 -5.63 -8.54
N SER A 57 12.67 -5.03 -9.72
CA SER A 57 13.92 -4.80 -10.46
C SER A 57 14.92 -3.91 -9.71
N ALA A 58 14.45 -2.85 -9.04
CA ALA A 58 15.31 -1.97 -8.22
C ALA A 58 15.87 -2.71 -6.99
N ILE A 59 15.07 -3.62 -6.43
CA ILE A 59 15.50 -4.51 -5.34
C ILE A 59 16.59 -5.46 -5.86
N SER A 60 16.36 -6.15 -6.98
CA SER A 60 17.35 -7.04 -7.60
C SER A 60 18.64 -6.31 -7.95
N GLN A 61 18.56 -5.08 -8.47
CA GLN A 61 19.74 -4.25 -8.76
C GLN A 61 20.56 -3.96 -7.51
N ALA A 62 19.91 -3.61 -6.39
CA ALA A 62 20.62 -3.39 -5.12
C ALA A 62 21.31 -4.66 -4.60
N PHE A 63 20.66 -5.83 -4.74
CA PHE A 63 21.24 -7.12 -4.33
C PHE A 63 22.35 -7.63 -5.26
N ASN A 64 22.38 -7.18 -6.52
CA ASN A 64 23.48 -7.46 -7.44
C ASN A 64 24.65 -6.47 -7.29
N GLY A 65 24.46 -5.41 -6.51
CA GLY A 65 25.46 -4.37 -6.26
C GLY A 65 26.56 -4.74 -5.26
N PRO A 66 27.46 -3.80 -4.93
CA PRO A 66 28.49 -3.99 -3.93
C PRO A 66 27.92 -4.16 -2.51
N PHE A 67 28.66 -4.87 -1.66
CA PHE A 67 28.37 -4.96 -0.24
C PHE A 67 28.89 -3.74 0.51
N LYS A 68 28.29 -3.46 1.65
CA LYS A 68 28.77 -2.48 2.62
C LYS A 68 29.70 -3.20 3.59
N TYR A 69 30.95 -2.75 3.69
CA TYR A 69 31.99 -3.39 4.49
C TYR A 69 32.69 -2.41 5.43
N GLN A 70 33.08 -2.91 6.59
CA GLN A 70 33.86 -2.19 7.59
C GLN A 70 35.03 -3.08 8.02
N GLU A 71 36.27 -2.59 7.91
CA GLU A 71 37.47 -3.38 8.23
C GLU A 71 37.57 -3.70 9.73
N ASN A 72 37.28 -2.71 10.57
CA ASN A 72 37.24 -2.81 12.03
C ASN A 72 36.21 -1.81 12.59
N SER A 73 35.88 -1.90 13.88
CA SER A 73 34.83 -1.08 14.51
C SER A 73 35.06 0.44 14.46
N ARG A 74 36.27 0.89 14.13
CA ARG A 74 36.63 2.31 14.03
C ARG A 74 36.68 2.82 12.58
N SER A 75 36.69 1.93 11.59
CA SER A 75 36.72 2.29 10.17
C SER A 75 35.36 2.78 9.68
N ALA A 76 35.33 3.56 8.60
CA ALA A 76 34.06 3.91 7.94
C ALA A 76 33.49 2.71 7.17
N TRP A 77 32.18 2.73 6.94
CA TRP A 77 31.53 1.77 6.05
C TRP A 77 31.79 2.17 4.59
N LEU A 78 32.42 1.29 3.82
CA LEU A 78 32.81 1.51 2.43
C LEU A 78 32.20 0.45 1.51
N PRO A 79 32.04 0.74 0.20
CA PRO A 79 31.63 -0.28 -0.76
C PRO A 79 32.74 -1.33 -0.94
N TYR A 80 32.34 -2.60 -1.00
CA TYR A 80 33.19 -3.74 -1.32
C TYR A 80 32.58 -4.50 -2.50
N PRO A 81 33.34 -4.80 -3.58
CA PRO A 81 32.81 -5.51 -4.75
C PRO A 81 32.16 -6.84 -4.36
N ASN A 82 31.05 -7.20 -5.03
CA ASN A 82 30.38 -8.47 -4.77
C ASN A 82 31.31 -9.64 -5.19
N PRO A 83 31.78 -10.48 -4.25
CA PRO A 83 32.65 -11.61 -4.59
C PRO A 83 31.92 -12.70 -5.41
N ASN A 84 30.59 -12.75 -5.35
CA ASN A 84 29.76 -13.74 -6.04
C ASN A 84 28.67 -13.05 -6.88
N PRO A 85 29.03 -12.40 -8.01
CA PRO A 85 28.08 -11.61 -8.81
C PRO A 85 27.00 -12.46 -9.52
N ASN A 86 27.25 -13.75 -9.73
CA ASN A 86 26.33 -14.68 -10.39
C ASN A 86 25.48 -15.50 -9.40
N PHE A 87 25.46 -15.11 -8.13
CA PHE A 87 24.70 -15.82 -7.11
C PHE A 87 23.21 -15.80 -7.42
N GLN A 88 22.55 -16.96 -7.34
CA GLN A 88 21.11 -17.10 -7.57
C GLN A 88 20.45 -17.74 -6.36
N CYS A 89 19.33 -17.16 -5.91
CA CYS A 89 18.46 -17.81 -4.93
C CYS A 89 17.53 -18.78 -5.68
N GLY A 90 17.70 -20.09 -5.51
CA GLY A 90 16.84 -21.12 -6.09
C GLY A 90 16.61 -22.27 -5.13
N THR A 91 15.49 -22.98 -5.28
CA THR A 91 15.30 -24.30 -4.69
C THR A 91 16.22 -25.29 -5.40
N VAL A 92 16.80 -26.22 -4.66
CA VAL A 92 17.78 -27.21 -5.15
C VAL A 92 17.05 -28.29 -5.96
N ASP A 93 16.40 -27.90 -7.05
CA ASP A 93 15.81 -28.83 -8.00
C ASP A 93 16.52 -28.65 -9.33
N GLN A 94 17.28 -29.69 -9.70
CA GLN A 94 18.02 -29.85 -10.97
C GLN A 94 19.42 -29.22 -11.05
N GLY A 95 20.37 -29.82 -10.32
CA GLY A 95 21.69 -30.33 -10.79
C GLY A 95 22.71 -29.45 -11.52
N LEU A 96 22.33 -28.37 -12.20
CA LEU A 96 23.20 -27.53 -13.03
C LEU A 96 23.61 -26.22 -12.33
N TYR A 97 22.90 -25.80 -11.28
CA TYR A 97 23.08 -24.49 -10.62
C TYR A 97 23.45 -24.58 -9.12
N VAL A 98 23.78 -25.76 -8.60
CA VAL A 98 24.06 -26.00 -7.16
C VAL A 98 25.19 -25.10 -6.62
N ASN A 99 26.25 -24.91 -7.41
CA ASN A 99 27.38 -24.06 -7.02
C ASN A 99 27.07 -22.55 -7.09
N LEU A 100 25.94 -22.15 -7.70
CA LEU A 100 25.50 -20.76 -7.82
C LEU A 100 24.52 -20.35 -6.70
N THR A 101 24.02 -21.33 -5.93
CA THR A 101 23.10 -21.12 -4.81
C THR A 101 23.79 -21.07 -3.45
N GLU A 102 25.09 -21.34 -3.38
CA GLU A 102 25.87 -21.35 -2.15
C GLU A 102 26.96 -20.27 -2.13
N ARG A 103 27.05 -19.52 -1.03
CA ARG A 103 28.17 -18.62 -0.73
C ARG A 103 29.10 -19.25 0.28
N ASN A 104 30.39 -18.96 0.17
CA ASN A 104 31.37 -19.26 1.22
C ASN A 104 30.85 -18.74 2.57
N LEU A 105 30.92 -19.58 3.61
CA LEU A 105 30.40 -19.25 4.94
C LEU A 105 31.07 -18.01 5.55
N GLN A 106 32.37 -17.82 5.33
CA GLN A 106 33.10 -16.64 5.82
C GLN A 106 32.56 -15.36 5.17
N ASP A 107 32.34 -15.39 3.85
CA ASP A 107 31.74 -14.28 3.12
C ASP A 107 30.29 -14.04 3.53
N ALA A 108 29.50 -15.10 3.73
CA ALA A 108 28.10 -14.99 4.15
C ALA A 108 27.94 -14.37 5.56
N GLN A 109 28.93 -14.53 6.45
CA GLN A 109 28.96 -13.89 7.76
C GLN A 109 29.43 -12.42 7.68
N LYS A 110 30.32 -12.11 6.74
CA LYS A 110 30.93 -10.79 6.57
C LYS A 110 30.06 -9.84 5.74
N PHE A 111 29.40 -10.35 4.70
CA PHE A 111 28.70 -9.60 3.66
C PHE A 111 27.19 -9.84 3.73
N ILE A 112 26.56 -9.11 4.64
CA ILE A 112 25.11 -9.19 4.92
C ILE A 112 24.37 -7.94 4.43
N LEU A 113 25.02 -6.78 4.44
CA LEU A 113 24.39 -5.49 4.11
C LEU A 113 24.86 -5.00 2.75
N MET A 114 23.94 -4.67 1.85
CA MET A 114 24.27 -4.05 0.56
C MET A 114 24.69 -2.59 0.75
N HIS A 115 25.62 -2.11 -0.08
CA HIS A 115 26.00 -0.71 -0.11
C HIS A 115 24.93 0.15 -0.78
N GLU A 116 24.39 -0.36 -1.89
CA GLU A 116 23.31 0.29 -2.62
C GLU A 116 22.01 0.32 -1.81
N VAL A 117 21.28 1.41 -2.00
CA VAL A 117 19.98 1.64 -1.36
C VAL A 117 18.91 1.46 -2.42
N VAL A 118 17.89 0.66 -2.12
CA VAL A 118 16.75 0.46 -3.02
C VAL A 118 16.00 1.78 -3.14
N GLN A 119 15.99 2.34 -4.34
CA GLN A 119 15.28 3.57 -4.64
C GLN A 119 13.81 3.28 -4.95
N PRO A 120 12.88 4.18 -4.55
CA PRO A 120 11.49 4.08 -4.95
C PRO A 120 11.32 4.39 -6.45
N VAL A 121 10.19 4.00 -7.01
CA VAL A 121 9.81 4.25 -8.42
C VAL A 121 9.81 5.75 -8.71
N THR A 122 9.35 6.56 -7.76
CA THR A 122 9.34 8.03 -7.82
C THR A 122 10.09 8.61 -6.64
N SER A 123 10.82 9.71 -6.85
CA SER A 123 11.59 10.38 -5.79
C SER A 123 10.72 11.02 -4.70
N VAL A 124 9.44 11.25 -5.00
CA VAL A 124 8.43 11.72 -4.04
C VAL A 124 7.57 10.52 -3.63
N PRO A 125 7.23 10.38 -2.33
CA PRO A 125 6.31 9.33 -1.87
C PRO A 125 4.97 9.39 -2.59
N ALA A 126 4.35 8.22 -2.81
CA ALA A 126 3.05 8.08 -3.44
C ALA A 126 1.89 8.62 -2.59
N PHE A 127 2.09 8.78 -1.29
CA PHE A 127 1.21 9.54 -0.40
C PHE A 127 2.01 9.90 0.86
N MET A 128 1.74 11.04 1.47
CA MET A 128 2.39 11.44 2.72
C MET A 128 1.48 12.34 3.54
N GLU A 129 1.55 12.22 4.86
CA GLU A 129 0.76 13.03 5.78
C GLU A 129 1.55 13.29 7.05
N ASP A 130 1.51 14.54 7.51
CA ASP A 130 2.09 14.96 8.78
C ASP A 130 1.03 14.82 9.89
N ASN A 131 1.48 14.63 11.13
CA ASN A 131 0.65 14.39 12.33
C ASN A 131 -0.27 13.16 12.25
N ASN A 132 0.04 12.19 11.40
CA ASN A 132 -0.71 10.94 11.32
C ASN A 132 0.22 9.73 11.14
N ARG A 133 -0.10 8.60 11.78
CA ARG A 133 0.66 7.35 11.65
C ARG A 133 -0.16 6.29 10.92
N PHE A 134 0.35 5.81 9.79
CA PHE A 134 -0.25 4.68 9.09
C PHE A 134 0.30 3.36 9.61
N SER A 135 -0.56 2.35 9.73
CA SER A 135 -0.22 1.05 10.31
C SER A 135 -0.30 -0.11 9.33
N HIS A 136 -1.39 -0.19 8.56
CA HIS A 136 -1.66 -1.27 7.61
C HIS A 136 -2.14 -0.71 6.28
N MET A 137 -1.89 -1.44 5.20
CA MET A 137 -2.44 -1.08 3.91
C MET A 137 -2.78 -2.28 3.03
N VAL A 138 -3.65 -2.00 2.08
CA VAL A 138 -3.96 -2.86 0.93
C VAL A 138 -4.16 -1.97 -0.29
N VAL A 139 -3.79 -2.48 -1.46
CA VAL A 139 -3.91 -1.76 -2.73
C VAL A 139 -4.88 -2.51 -3.63
N ASP A 140 -5.75 -1.76 -4.31
CA ASP A 140 -6.63 -2.26 -5.36
C ASP A 140 -6.28 -1.59 -6.70
N VAL A 141 -6.47 -2.31 -7.81
CA VAL A 141 -6.28 -1.82 -9.17
C VAL A 141 -7.65 -1.73 -9.84
N VAL A 142 -8.15 -0.51 -9.99
CA VAL A 142 -9.52 -0.22 -10.40
C VAL A 142 -9.55 0.20 -11.85
N GLN A 143 -10.45 -0.42 -12.63
CA GLN A 143 -10.77 0.05 -13.98
C GLN A 143 -11.69 1.27 -13.90
N GLY A 144 -11.13 2.46 -14.15
CA GLY A 144 -11.91 3.67 -14.41
C GLY A 144 -12.45 3.69 -15.84
N ARG A 145 -13.06 4.82 -16.24
CA ARG A 145 -13.58 5.01 -17.60
C ARG A 145 -12.49 4.82 -18.67
N ASP A 146 -11.34 5.45 -18.45
CA ASP A 146 -10.32 5.61 -19.49
C ASP A 146 -8.99 4.90 -19.15
N MET A 147 -8.73 4.58 -17.88
CA MET A 147 -7.46 4.00 -17.42
C MET A 147 -7.62 3.19 -16.13
N LEU A 148 -6.62 2.34 -15.87
CA LEU A 148 -6.44 1.67 -14.59
C LEU A 148 -5.89 2.66 -13.56
N VAL A 149 -6.40 2.57 -12.33
CA VAL A 149 -6.06 3.47 -11.23
C VAL A 149 -5.76 2.66 -9.98
N HIS A 150 -4.66 2.96 -9.30
CA HIS A 150 -4.33 2.32 -8.04
C HIS A 150 -4.98 3.06 -6.88
N ILE A 151 -5.75 2.33 -6.07
CA ILE A 151 -6.35 2.83 -4.83
C ILE A 151 -5.67 2.17 -3.65
N ILE A 152 -5.14 2.99 -2.75
CA ILE A 152 -4.47 2.57 -1.53
C ILE A 152 -5.43 2.81 -0.38
N TYR A 153 -5.79 1.75 0.36
CA TYR A 153 -6.50 1.85 1.62
C TYR A 153 -5.48 1.82 2.76
N LEU A 154 -5.46 2.87 3.58
CA LEU A 154 -4.50 3.08 4.67
C LEU A 154 -5.23 3.09 6.01
N ALA A 155 -4.83 2.22 6.93
CA ALA A 155 -5.28 2.29 8.32
C ALA A 155 -4.45 3.31 9.10
N THR A 156 -5.11 4.21 9.83
CA THR A 156 -4.48 5.18 10.73
C THR A 156 -4.35 4.63 12.15
N ASP A 157 -3.53 5.27 12.98
CA ASP A 157 -3.43 5.00 14.41
C ASP A 157 -4.67 5.46 15.20
N TYR A 158 -5.46 6.37 14.63
CA TYR A 158 -6.77 6.79 15.15
C TYR A 158 -7.90 5.79 14.88
N GLY A 159 -7.66 4.73 14.10
CA GLY A 159 -8.68 3.73 13.77
C GLY A 159 -9.59 4.12 12.60
N THR A 160 -9.16 5.05 11.77
CA THR A 160 -9.82 5.43 10.51
C THR A 160 -9.16 4.73 9.32
N ILE A 161 -9.87 4.68 8.18
CA ILE A 161 -9.34 4.18 6.92
C ILE A 161 -9.34 5.30 5.89
N LYS A 162 -8.17 5.65 5.37
CA LYS A 162 -8.04 6.59 4.26
C LYS A 162 -8.04 5.84 2.93
N LYS A 163 -8.88 6.26 2.01
CA LYS A 163 -8.92 5.81 0.61
C LYS A 163 -8.19 6.82 -0.24
N VAL A 164 -7.03 6.45 -0.77
CA VAL A 164 -6.13 7.33 -1.50
C VAL A 164 -5.95 6.82 -2.93
N ARG A 165 -6.08 7.71 -3.91
CA ARG A 165 -5.64 7.46 -5.27
C ARG A 165 -4.15 7.71 -5.39
N ALA A 166 -3.40 6.70 -5.81
CA ALA A 166 -1.97 6.87 -6.08
C ALA A 166 -1.74 7.82 -7.28
N PRO A 167 -0.59 8.51 -7.33
CA PRO A 167 -0.17 9.27 -8.49
C PRO A 167 -0.18 8.43 -9.78
N LEU A 168 -0.83 8.94 -10.81
CA LEU A 168 -0.89 8.30 -12.12
C LEU A 168 0.38 8.54 -12.96
N ALA A 169 1.14 9.57 -12.59
CA ALA A 169 2.38 9.97 -13.22
C ALA A 169 3.34 10.55 -12.16
N PRO A 170 4.65 10.57 -12.40
CA PRO A 170 5.63 11.10 -11.44
C PRO A 170 5.41 12.56 -11.03
N ALA A 171 4.75 13.35 -11.86
CA ALA A 171 4.42 14.76 -11.60
C ALA A 171 2.97 14.97 -11.11
N ALA A 172 2.19 13.90 -10.98
CA ALA A 172 0.82 13.98 -10.48
C ALA A 172 0.82 13.87 -8.94
N ASP A 173 -0.02 14.66 -8.29
CA ASP A 173 -0.21 14.54 -6.85
C ASP A 173 -1.08 13.32 -6.52
N SER A 174 -0.78 12.72 -5.38
CA SER A 174 -1.64 11.74 -4.73
C SER A 174 -2.94 12.38 -4.26
N CYS A 175 -4.01 11.59 -4.18
CA CYS A 175 -5.31 12.15 -3.89
C CYS A 175 -6.05 11.43 -2.77
N LEU A 176 -6.30 12.10 -1.64
CA LEU A 176 -7.20 11.58 -0.62
C LEU A 176 -8.64 11.70 -1.12
N LEU A 177 -9.29 10.55 -1.36
CA LEU A 177 -10.66 10.48 -1.87
C LEU A 177 -11.69 10.50 -0.74
N GLU A 178 -11.39 9.77 0.33
CA GLU A 178 -12.30 9.56 1.45
C GLU A 178 -11.52 9.17 2.70
N GLU A 179 -12.00 9.62 3.87
CA GLU A 179 -11.62 9.09 5.18
C GLU A 179 -12.84 8.45 5.85
N ILE A 180 -12.71 7.18 6.18
CA ILE A 180 -13.77 6.31 6.70
C ILE A 180 -13.57 6.12 8.19
N GLU A 181 -14.53 6.59 8.97
CA GLU A 181 -14.59 6.34 10.41
C GLU A 181 -15.40 5.08 10.70
N LEU A 182 -14.77 4.10 11.33
CA LEU A 182 -15.41 2.83 11.68
C LEU A 182 -16.26 2.94 12.96
N PHE A 183 -15.91 3.87 13.83
CA PHE A 183 -16.51 4.07 15.13
C PHE A 183 -16.86 5.55 15.34
N PRO A 184 -17.82 5.87 16.22
CA PRO A 184 -18.06 7.24 16.65
C PRO A 184 -16.80 7.89 17.23
N GLU A 185 -16.74 9.22 17.21
CA GLU A 185 -15.64 9.99 17.79
C GLU A 185 -15.27 9.48 19.20
N GLN A 186 -13.96 9.44 19.48
CA GLN A 186 -13.35 8.98 20.73
C GLN A 186 -13.50 7.49 21.06
N GLN A 187 -14.14 6.68 20.20
CA GLN A 187 -14.21 5.22 20.34
C GLN A 187 -13.33 4.47 19.34
N GLY A 188 -12.39 5.19 18.70
CA GLY A 188 -11.44 4.61 17.75
C GLY A 188 -10.66 3.45 18.37
N GLN A 189 -10.56 2.35 17.63
CA GLN A 189 -9.77 1.19 18.00
C GLN A 189 -8.65 0.97 16.97
N PRO A 190 -7.46 0.50 17.38
CA PRO A 190 -6.40 0.19 16.44
C PRO A 190 -6.83 -0.88 15.44
N ILE A 191 -6.69 -0.56 14.16
CA ILE A 191 -6.87 -1.54 13.08
C ILE A 191 -5.68 -2.50 13.08
N ARG A 192 -5.96 -3.80 13.04
CA ARG A 192 -4.98 -4.90 13.11
C ARG A 192 -4.70 -5.55 11.77
N SER A 193 -5.62 -5.47 10.83
CA SER A 193 -5.42 -5.97 9.47
C SER A 193 -6.40 -5.34 8.50
N LEU A 194 -6.01 -5.29 7.23
CA LEU A 194 -6.85 -4.93 6.11
C LEU A 194 -6.72 -6.03 5.05
N GLN A 195 -7.84 -6.46 4.48
CA GLN A 195 -7.86 -7.48 3.43
C GLN A 195 -8.97 -7.18 2.43
N ILE A 196 -8.64 -7.16 1.13
CA ILE A 196 -9.63 -6.99 0.07
C ILE A 196 -10.11 -8.35 -0.42
N LEU A 197 -11.43 -8.51 -0.54
CA LEU A 197 -12.06 -9.61 -1.26
C LEU A 197 -12.67 -9.06 -2.56
N HIS A 198 -11.92 -9.16 -3.66
CA HIS A 198 -12.31 -8.61 -4.96
C HIS A 198 -13.63 -9.17 -5.49
N SER A 199 -13.90 -10.47 -5.29
CA SER A 199 -15.13 -11.14 -5.76
C SER A 199 -16.41 -10.56 -5.18
N GLN A 200 -16.34 -9.92 -4.01
CA GLN A 200 -17.46 -9.23 -3.38
C GLN A 200 -17.31 -7.70 -3.40
N SER A 201 -16.21 -7.16 -3.94
CA SER A 201 -15.87 -5.73 -3.90
C SER A 201 -15.93 -5.15 -2.46
N VAL A 202 -15.28 -5.84 -1.52
CA VAL A 202 -15.34 -5.54 -0.08
C VAL A 202 -13.93 -5.46 0.53
N LEU A 203 -13.74 -4.51 1.43
CA LEU A 203 -12.63 -4.40 2.36
C LEU A 203 -13.04 -4.98 3.72
N PHE A 204 -12.35 -6.03 4.17
CA PHE A 204 -12.41 -6.52 5.54
C PHE A 204 -11.39 -5.79 6.41
N VAL A 205 -11.84 -5.41 7.60
CA VAL A 205 -11.04 -4.68 8.58
C VAL A 205 -10.99 -5.48 9.86
N GLY A 206 -9.83 -6.02 10.17
CA GLY A 206 -9.60 -6.74 11.43
C GLY A 206 -9.35 -5.76 12.57
N LEU A 207 -10.10 -5.94 13.65
CA LEU A 207 -9.97 -5.21 14.90
C LEU A 207 -9.53 -6.19 15.99
N GLN A 208 -9.42 -5.71 17.24
CA GLN A 208 -9.00 -6.57 18.36
C GLN A 208 -9.96 -7.75 18.60
N GLU A 209 -11.26 -7.49 18.58
CA GLU A 209 -12.31 -8.47 18.92
C GLU A 209 -13.37 -8.62 17.82
N HIS A 210 -13.24 -7.89 16.71
CA HIS A 210 -14.29 -7.77 15.70
C HIS A 210 -13.69 -7.73 14.28
N VAL A 211 -14.54 -8.00 13.29
CA VAL A 211 -14.20 -7.81 11.87
C VAL A 211 -15.28 -6.94 11.24
N ALA A 212 -14.90 -5.79 10.68
CA ALA A 212 -15.83 -4.93 9.95
C ALA A 212 -15.76 -5.21 8.45
N LYS A 213 -16.91 -5.09 7.79
CA LYS A 213 -17.07 -5.28 6.34
C LYS A 213 -17.42 -3.94 5.70
N VAL A 214 -16.53 -3.41 4.86
CA VAL A 214 -16.70 -2.10 4.22
C VAL A 214 -16.77 -2.27 2.69
N PRO A 215 -17.84 -1.84 2.01
CA PRO A 215 -17.90 -1.88 0.55
C PRO A 215 -16.84 -0.97 -0.10
N LEU A 216 -16.13 -1.45 -1.12
CA LEU A 216 -15.17 -0.64 -1.89
C LEU A 216 -15.90 0.40 -2.77
N LYS A 217 -17.00 -0.06 -3.39
CA LYS A 217 -17.84 0.71 -4.31
C LYS A 217 -18.98 1.37 -3.53
N ARG A 218 -18.86 2.68 -3.31
CA ARG A 218 -19.81 3.47 -2.50
C ARG A 218 -20.57 4.50 -3.33
N CYS A 219 -20.80 4.18 -4.60
CA CYS A 219 -21.44 5.09 -5.56
C CYS A 219 -22.87 5.51 -5.17
N PRO A 220 -23.73 4.63 -4.59
CA PRO A 220 -25.10 5.01 -4.21
C PRO A 220 -25.21 6.16 -3.20
N PHE A 221 -24.13 6.47 -2.47
CA PHE A 221 -24.10 7.62 -1.55
C PHE A 221 -24.16 8.97 -2.31
N TYR A 222 -23.71 9.00 -3.56
CA TYR A 222 -23.73 10.19 -4.39
C TYR A 222 -25.05 10.31 -5.16
N ARG A 223 -26.05 10.94 -4.53
CA ARG A 223 -27.42 11.03 -5.07
C ARG A 223 -27.57 12.00 -6.25
N THR A 224 -26.63 12.90 -6.46
CA THR A 224 -26.68 13.90 -7.54
C THR A 224 -25.48 13.75 -8.47
N ARG A 225 -25.65 14.15 -9.74
CA ARG A 225 -24.56 14.19 -10.72
C ARG A 225 -23.35 14.97 -10.21
N SER A 226 -23.58 16.14 -9.62
CA SER A 226 -22.51 16.97 -9.06
C SER A 226 -21.78 16.28 -7.91
N ALA A 227 -22.49 15.56 -7.03
CA ALA A 227 -21.86 14.82 -5.95
C ALA A 227 -21.06 13.61 -6.47
N CYS A 228 -21.56 12.91 -7.49
CA CYS A 228 -20.93 11.73 -8.05
C CYS A 228 -19.64 12.09 -8.80
N ILE A 229 -19.72 13.05 -9.71
CA ILE A 229 -18.56 13.54 -10.46
C ILE A 229 -17.56 14.24 -9.52
N GLY A 230 -18.07 14.98 -8.53
CA GLY A 230 -17.25 15.69 -7.55
C GLY A 230 -16.58 14.79 -6.51
N ALA A 231 -17.03 13.54 -6.35
CA ALA A 231 -16.36 12.55 -5.50
C ALA A 231 -15.02 12.09 -6.09
N GLN A 232 -14.92 12.10 -7.42
CA GLN A 232 -13.71 11.73 -8.16
C GLN A 232 -13.14 10.35 -7.81
N ASP A 233 -14.05 9.50 -7.34
CA ASP A 233 -13.79 8.13 -6.93
C ASP A 233 -13.72 7.23 -8.18
N PRO A 234 -12.59 6.57 -8.47
CA PRO A 234 -12.42 5.71 -9.65
C PRO A 234 -13.42 4.56 -9.74
N TYR A 235 -14.02 4.14 -8.62
CA TYR A 235 -15.07 3.11 -8.64
C TYR A 235 -16.42 3.64 -9.14
N CYS A 236 -16.61 4.96 -9.22
CA CYS A 236 -17.91 5.58 -9.40
C CYS A 236 -17.98 6.57 -10.56
N GLY A 237 -19.14 6.64 -11.18
CA GLY A 237 -19.46 7.57 -12.26
C GLY A 237 -20.96 7.73 -12.42
N TRP A 238 -21.36 8.81 -13.07
CA TRP A 238 -22.76 9.16 -13.25
C TRP A 238 -23.30 8.53 -14.53
N ASP A 239 -24.27 7.62 -14.38
CA ASP A 239 -24.98 7.02 -15.49
C ASP A 239 -26.13 7.94 -15.94
N MET A 240 -26.04 8.48 -17.15
CA MET A 240 -27.02 9.42 -17.69
C MET A 240 -28.37 8.78 -18.04
N VAL A 241 -28.40 7.46 -18.29
CA VAL A 241 -29.63 6.70 -18.60
C VAL A 241 -30.38 6.40 -17.31
N MET A 242 -29.68 5.86 -16.33
CA MET A 242 -30.25 5.50 -15.03
C MET A 242 -30.46 6.71 -14.12
N LYS A 243 -29.83 7.85 -14.44
CA LYS A 243 -29.83 9.09 -13.65
C LYS A 243 -29.40 8.85 -12.19
N LYS A 244 -28.39 8.00 -12.02
CA LYS A 244 -27.84 7.62 -10.71
C LYS A 244 -26.34 7.43 -10.79
N CYS A 245 -25.66 7.54 -9.66
CA CYS A 245 -24.24 7.21 -9.57
C CYS A 245 -24.08 5.69 -9.43
N THR A 246 -23.26 5.08 -10.29
CA THR A 246 -23.06 3.64 -10.37
C THR A 246 -21.59 3.28 -10.46
N SER A 247 -21.30 2.01 -10.22
CA SER A 247 -20.05 1.42 -10.69
C SER A 247 -20.08 1.23 -12.22
N LEU A 248 -18.89 0.98 -12.79
CA LEU A 248 -18.75 0.75 -14.23
C LEU A 248 -19.56 -0.48 -14.70
N GLU A 249 -19.49 -1.56 -13.92
CA GLU A 249 -20.17 -2.84 -14.18
C GLU A 249 -21.70 -2.74 -14.14
N GLU A 250 -22.22 -1.82 -13.33
CA GLU A 250 -23.66 -1.58 -13.20
C GLU A 250 -24.23 -0.67 -14.30
N SER A 251 -23.37 0.05 -15.03
CA SER A 251 -23.83 1.01 -16.03
C SER A 251 -24.46 0.30 -17.23
N LEU A 252 -25.53 0.88 -17.76
CA LEU A 252 -26.20 0.37 -18.95
C LEU A 252 -25.43 0.70 -20.24
N SER A 253 -24.61 1.75 -20.23
CA SER A 253 -23.85 2.19 -21.39
C SER A 253 -22.62 3.01 -20.99
N MET A 254 -21.44 2.45 -21.28
CA MET A 254 -20.14 3.11 -21.09
C MET A 254 -20.05 4.49 -21.75
N THR A 255 -20.68 4.68 -22.91
CA THR A 255 -20.66 5.95 -23.64
C THR A 255 -21.40 7.08 -22.92
N GLN A 256 -22.39 6.70 -22.10
CA GLN A 256 -23.25 7.60 -21.33
C GLN A 256 -22.91 7.57 -19.83
N TRP A 257 -21.75 7.02 -19.47
CA TRP A 257 -21.24 6.95 -18.11
C TRP A 257 -20.13 7.97 -17.91
N GLU A 258 -20.40 9.01 -17.13
CA GLU A 258 -19.49 10.12 -16.92
C GLU A 258 -18.66 9.94 -15.64
N GLN A 259 -17.36 10.18 -15.74
CA GLN A 259 -16.44 10.13 -14.60
C GLN A 259 -15.38 11.22 -14.76
N SER A 260 -14.89 11.75 -13.63
CA SER A 260 -13.75 12.66 -13.60
C SER A 260 -12.82 12.24 -12.46
N THR A 261 -11.58 11.89 -12.77
CA THR A 261 -10.57 11.43 -11.79
C THR A 261 -9.25 12.22 -11.89
N SER A 262 -9.24 13.35 -12.61
CA SER A 262 -8.02 14.13 -12.88
C SER A 262 -7.60 15.02 -11.71
N THR A 263 -8.55 15.50 -10.91
CA THR A 263 -8.28 16.38 -9.77
C THR A 263 -8.58 15.66 -8.45
N CYS A 264 -8.46 16.38 -7.33
CA CYS A 264 -8.87 15.90 -6.02
C CYS A 264 -10.21 16.48 -5.55
N PRO A 265 -11.01 15.69 -4.83
CA PRO A 265 -12.33 16.12 -4.40
C PRO A 265 -12.19 17.32 -3.46
N THR A 266 -12.93 18.38 -3.78
CA THR A 266 -13.04 19.58 -2.93
C THR A 266 -14.18 19.36 -1.93
N ARG A 267 -13.98 18.50 -0.92
CA ARG A 267 -14.98 18.23 0.13
C ARG A 267 -14.32 18.08 1.48
N ASN A 268 -15.08 18.28 2.57
CA ASN A 268 -14.71 17.75 3.88
C ASN A 268 -14.69 16.22 3.72
N LEU A 269 -13.49 15.65 3.70
CA LEU A 269 -13.19 14.27 3.27
C LEU A 269 -13.64 13.22 4.31
N THR A 270 -14.06 13.67 5.49
CA THR A 270 -14.62 12.80 6.51
C THR A 270 -16.06 12.48 6.17
N VAL A 271 -16.31 11.21 5.87
CA VAL A 271 -17.64 10.65 5.91
C VAL A 271 -17.73 9.93 7.24
N ASP A 272 -18.25 10.62 8.25
CA ASP A 272 -18.57 10.02 9.55
C ASP A 272 -19.47 8.80 9.33
N GLY A 273 -19.60 7.98 10.36
CA GLY A 273 -20.49 6.82 10.47
C GLY A 273 -21.98 6.99 10.04
N HIS A 274 -22.37 8.07 9.34
CA HIS A 274 -23.61 8.28 8.58
C HIS A 274 -23.87 7.26 7.44
N PHE A 275 -23.37 6.04 7.55
CA PHE A 275 -23.58 4.91 6.64
C PHE A 275 -24.96 4.25 6.81
N GLY A 276 -25.82 4.82 7.67
CA GLY A 276 -26.94 4.12 8.29
C GLY A 276 -26.48 3.43 9.57
N ALA A 277 -27.41 2.88 10.34
CA ALA A 277 -27.03 2.06 11.49
C ALA A 277 -26.16 0.90 11.00
N TRP A 278 -25.00 0.68 11.63
CA TRP A 278 -24.24 -0.55 11.46
C TRP A 278 -25.19 -1.74 11.61
N SER A 279 -25.02 -2.76 10.76
CA SER A 279 -25.73 -4.00 10.99
C SER A 279 -25.43 -4.48 12.42
N PRO A 280 -26.40 -5.09 13.11
CA PRO A 280 -26.10 -5.73 14.38
C PRO A 280 -24.95 -6.73 14.17
N TRP A 281 -24.03 -6.77 15.13
CA TRP A 281 -22.91 -7.70 15.09
C TRP A 281 -23.42 -9.14 15.03
N THR A 282 -22.91 -9.90 14.06
CA THR A 282 -23.21 -11.33 13.92
C THR A 282 -22.01 -12.13 14.42
N PRO A 283 -22.23 -13.15 15.28
CA PRO A 283 -21.15 -14.00 15.74
C PRO A 283 -20.61 -14.81 14.55
N CYS A 284 -19.30 -14.72 14.34
CA CYS A 284 -18.58 -15.58 13.39
C CYS A 284 -18.06 -16.81 14.13
N THR A 285 -18.24 -18.00 13.55
CA THR A 285 -17.63 -19.22 14.06
C THR A 285 -16.41 -19.58 13.23
N HIS A 286 -15.25 -19.59 13.87
CA HIS A 286 -14.03 -20.20 13.34
C HIS A 286 -13.76 -21.48 14.14
N MET A 287 -13.89 -22.64 13.50
CA MET A 287 -13.45 -23.90 14.09
C MET A 287 -12.05 -24.21 13.56
N ASP A 288 -11.06 -24.15 14.45
CA ASP A 288 -9.68 -24.50 14.13
C ASP A 288 -9.58 -26.01 13.87
N GLY A 289 -9.65 -26.38 12.59
CA GLY A 289 -9.46 -27.77 12.13
C GLY A 289 -10.40 -28.11 10.98
N SER A 290 -9.87 -28.07 9.75
CA SER A 290 -10.56 -28.36 8.47
C SER A 290 -11.66 -27.36 8.05
N ALA A 291 -11.24 -26.10 7.91
CA ALA A 291 -11.77 -25.03 7.07
C ALA A 291 -13.19 -25.20 6.47
N VAL A 292 -14.18 -24.54 7.08
CA VAL A 292 -14.85 -23.34 6.51
C VAL A 292 -15.37 -22.50 7.70
N GLY A 293 -14.82 -21.31 7.91
CA GLY A 293 -15.43 -20.32 8.80
C GLY A 293 -16.50 -19.54 8.04
N TYR A 294 -17.70 -19.39 8.62
CA TYR A 294 -18.77 -18.60 8.03
C TYR A 294 -18.89 -17.26 8.75
N CYS A 295 -18.60 -16.21 8.00
CA CYS A 295 -19.00 -14.81 8.17
C CYS A 295 -19.57 -14.38 6.80
#